data_AF-A0A7Y9KJE6-F1
#
_entry.id   AF-A0A7Y9KJE6-F1
#
_cell.length_a   1.000
_cell.length_b   1.000
_cell.length_c   1.000
_cell.angle_alpha   90.00
_cell.angle_beta   90.00
_cell.angle_gamma   90.00
#
_symmetry.space_group_name_H-M   'P 1'
#
loop_
_entity.id
_entity.type
_entity.pdbx_description
1 polymer ?
#
loop_
_entity_poly.entity_id
_entity_poly.type
_entity_poly.pdbx_seq_one_letter_code
_entity_poly.pdbx_strand_id
1 'polypeptide(L)' 'MTSDAWSLVFVQTAGLDPWFVRVAEYPGVGPALAWDEPRTVPGRLERAITVVVADGRLTPDRACTLAAAPPIRRAGRR' A
#
# COMPACT_ATOMS: atom_id res chain seq x y z
N MET A 1 -7.93 -1.57 -3.57
CA MET A 1 -9.16 -0.73 -3.69
C MET A 1 -9.48 -0.58 -5.16
N THR A 2 -10.75 -0.56 -5.56
CA THR A 2 -11.11 -0.56 -6.99
C THR A 2 -12.35 0.28 -7.27
N SER A 3 -12.40 0.85 -8.47
CA SER A 3 -13.58 1.42 -9.13
C SER A 3 -13.72 0.78 -10.52
N ASP A 4 -14.71 1.20 -11.30
CA ASP A 4 -14.79 0.77 -12.71
C ASP A 4 -13.66 1.34 -13.57
N ALA A 5 -13.12 2.51 -13.20
CA ALA A 5 -12.10 3.23 -13.97
C ALA A 5 -10.66 2.90 -13.54
N TRP A 6 -10.45 2.41 -12.32
CA TRP A 6 -9.11 2.22 -11.77
C TRP A 6 -9.04 1.16 -10.66
N SER A 7 -7.82 0.69 -10.41
CA SER A 7 -7.46 -0.18 -9.29
C SER A 7 -6.20 0.34 -8.60
N LEU A 8 -6.21 0.25 -7.27
CA LEU A 8 -5.07 0.50 -6.40
C LEU A 8 -4.65 -0.81 -5.71
N VAL A 9 -3.39 -1.19 -5.86
CA VAL A 9 -2.76 -2.31 -5.17
C VAL A 9 -1.72 -1.78 -4.19
N PHE A 10 -1.85 -2.16 -2.91
CA PHE A 10 -0.99 -1.68 -1.82
C PHE A 10 -0.07 -2.80 -1.37
N VAL A 11 1.23 -2.53 -1.35
CA VAL A 11 2.26 -3.51 -1.02
C VAL A 11 3.17 -2.92 0.05
N GLN A 12 3.24 -3.54 1.23
CA GLN A 12 4.27 -3.20 2.22
C GLN A 12 5.61 -3.76 1.73
N THR A 13 6.58 -2.88 1.51
CA THR A 13 7.93 -3.23 1.06
C THR A 13 8.96 -3.13 2.18
N ALA A 14 8.60 -2.51 3.32
CA ALA A 14 9.37 -2.57 4.56
C ALA A 14 8.46 -2.46 5.77
N GLY A 15 8.67 -3.36 6.74
CA GLY A 15 7.83 -3.52 7.94
C GLY A 15 6.42 -4.00 7.61
N LEU A 16 6.16 -5.28 7.90
CA LEU A 16 4.85 -5.90 7.70
C LEU A 16 4.00 -5.67 8.94
N ASP A 17 2.86 -5.01 8.77
CA ASP A 17 1.92 -4.69 9.85
C ASP A 17 0.51 -5.02 9.38
N PRO A 18 -0.45 -5.22 10.30
CA PRO A 18 -1.85 -5.33 9.93
C PRO A 18 -2.30 -4.11 9.10
N TRP A 19 -3.23 -4.31 8.18
CA TRP A 19 -3.78 -3.21 7.40
C TRP A 19 -4.98 -2.59 8.11
N PHE A 20 -4.97 -1.26 8.24
CA PHE A 20 -6.17 -0.48 8.48
C PHE A 20 -6.80 -0.09 7.14
N VAL A 21 -8.13 -0.22 7.02
CA VAL A 21 -8.88 0.17 5.80
C VAL A 21 -10.16 0.91 6.20
N ARG A 22 -10.39 2.09 5.61
CA ARG A 22 -11.67 2.80 5.61
C ARG A 22 -12.21 2.86 4.19
N VAL A 23 -13.49 2.51 4.04
CA VAL A 23 -14.16 2.44 2.73
C VAL A 23 -15.32 3.43 2.58
N ALA A 24 -15.78 4.04 3.67
CA ALA A 24 -16.86 5.03 3.66
C ALA A 24 -16.32 6.46 3.84
N GLU A 25 -16.98 7.43 3.19
CA GLU A 25 -16.75 8.88 3.23
C GLU A 25 -15.38 9.35 2.75
N TYR A 26 -14.32 8.94 3.44
CA TYR A 26 -12.93 9.27 3.15
C TYR A 26 -12.10 7.99 3.08
N PRO A 27 -12.01 7.36 1.89
CA PRO A 27 -11.31 6.10 1.72
C PRO A 27 -9.83 6.24 2.10
N GLY A 28 -9.33 5.30 2.89
CA GLY A 28 -7.96 5.32 3.38
C GLY A 28 -7.46 3.92 3.69
N VAL A 29 -6.18 3.68 3.46
CA VAL A 29 -5.52 2.41 3.75
C VAL A 29 -4.09 2.66 4.21
N GLY A 30 -3.64 1.89 5.19
CA GLY A 30 -2.26 1.98 5.67
C GLY A 30 -1.91 0.95 6.74
N PRO A 31 -0.62 0.87 7.12
CA PRO A 31 -0.13 0.00 8.18
C PRO A 31 -0.70 0.45 9.53
N ALA A 32 -1.36 -0.45 10.23
CA ALA A 32 -1.87 -0.25 11.59
C ALA A 32 -0.75 -0.55 12.59
N LEU A 33 -0.03 0.50 13.00
CA LEU A 33 1.17 0.35 13.84
C LEU A 33 0.88 -0.07 15.28
N ALA A 34 -0.35 0.13 15.75
CA ALA A 34 -0.82 -0.19 17.08
C ALA A 34 -2.19 -0.88 16.99
N TRP A 35 -2.25 -1.99 16.25
CA TRP A 35 -3.48 -2.73 15.98
C TRP A 35 -4.08 -3.34 17.26
N ASP A 36 -3.28 -4.11 17.99
CA ASP A 36 -3.71 -4.74 19.26
C ASP A 36 -3.23 -3.95 20.48
N GLU A 37 -1.99 -3.48 20.45
CA GLU A 37 -1.35 -2.78 21.57
C GLU A 37 -0.51 -1.57 21.09
N PRO A 38 -0.25 -0.59 21.97
CA PRO A 38 0.63 0.54 21.64
C PRO A 38 2.03 0.05 21.24
N ARG A 39 2.49 0.43 20.05
CA ARG A 39 3.86 0.17 19.63
C ARG A 39 4.84 1.22 20.15
N THR A 40 5.81 0.78 20.94
CA THR A 40 6.94 1.64 21.37
C THR A 40 7.91 1.89 20.21
N VAL A 41 8.28 3.16 19.99
CA VAL A 41 9.26 3.56 18.96
C VAL A 41 10.42 4.29 19.66
N PRO A 42 11.58 3.64 19.84
CA PRO A 42 12.69 4.19 20.65
C PRO A 42 13.48 5.31 19.95
N GLY A 43 13.19 5.60 18.68
CA GLY A 43 13.80 6.72 17.96
C GLY A 43 13.22 6.89 16.57
N ARG A 44 13.34 5.85 15.72
CA ARG A 44 12.80 5.87 14.35
C ARG A 44 12.13 4.55 14.01
N LEU A 45 10.97 4.65 13.38
CA LEU A 45 10.29 3.54 12.73
C LEU A 45 10.28 3.77 11.22
N GLU A 46 10.77 2.81 10.45
CA GLU A 46 10.70 2.87 8.99
C GLU A 46 9.64 1.92 8.48
N ARG A 47 8.72 2.44 7.67
CA ARG A 47 7.75 1.66 6.89
C ARG A 47 7.79 2.15 5.46
N ALA A 48 7.70 1.22 4.53
CA ALA A 48 7.63 1.54 3.12
C ALA A 48 6.44 0.81 2.50
N ILE A 49 5.72 1.53 1.65
CA ILE A 49 4.59 1.02 0.90
C ILE A 49 4.79 1.44 -0.55
N THR A 50 4.58 0.50 -1.46
CA THR A 50 4.40 0.79 -2.88
C THR A 50 2.90 0.73 -3.19
N VAL A 51 2.42 1.74 -3.91
CA VAL A 51 1.05 1.77 -4.42
C VAL A 51 1.11 1.70 -5.94
N VAL A 52 0.56 0.64 -6.50
CA VAL A 52 0.35 0.53 -7.94
C VAL A 52 -0.99 1.18 -8.27
N VAL A 53 -0.97 2.09 -9.24
CA VAL A 53 -2.17 2.66 -9.85
C VAL A 53 -2.31 2.02 -11.22
N ALA A 54 -3.43 1.36 -11.47
CA ALA A 54 -3.73 0.71 -12.75
C ALA A 54 -5.12 1.12 -13.24
N ASP A 55 -5.29 1.20 -14.55
CA ASP A 55 -6.58 1.48 -15.17
C ASP A 55 -7.51 0.26 -15.10
N GLY A 56 -8.80 0.53 -14.89
CA GLY A 56 -9.87 -0.46 -14.81
C GLY A 56 -9.80 -1.38 -13.59
N ARG A 57 -10.67 -2.40 -13.59
CA ARG A 57 -10.65 -3.49 -12.60
C ARG A 57 -9.57 -4.52 -12.94
N LEU A 58 -8.77 -4.89 -11.94
CA LEU A 58 -7.80 -5.98 -12.05
C LEU A 58 -8.40 -7.32 -11.63
N THR A 59 -8.01 -8.39 -12.31
CA THR A 59 -8.18 -9.75 -11.79
C THR A 59 -7.18 -10.00 -10.64
N PRO A 60 -7.45 -10.98 -9.75
CA PRO A 60 -6.51 -11.34 -8.68
C PRO A 60 -5.10 -11.65 -9.20
N ASP A 61 -4.97 -12.45 -10.27
CA ASP A 61 -3.67 -12.82 -10.85
C ASP A 61 -2.89 -11.62 -11.39
N ARG A 62 -3.61 -10.67 -12.02
CA ARG A 62 -3.01 -9.42 -12.49
C ARG A 62 -2.58 -8.53 -11.34
N ALA A 63 -3.39 -8.44 -10.28
CA ALA A 63 -3.02 -7.72 -9.07
C ALA A 63 -1.78 -8.32 -8.39
N CYS A 64 -1.68 -9.65 -8.29
CA CYS A 64 -0.50 -10.34 -7.76
C CYS A 64 0.75 -10.07 -8.61
N THR A 65 0.63 -10.13 -9.94
CA THR A 65 1.74 -9.83 -10.86
C THR A 65 2.25 -8.40 -10.67
N LEU A 66 1.34 -7.43 -10.57
CA LEU A 66 1.69 -6.02 -10.35
C LEU A 66 2.26 -5.77 -8.95
N ALA A 67 1.78 -6.48 -7.93
CA ALA A 67 2.29 -6.38 -6.57
C ALA A 67 3.75 -6.87 -6.44
N ALA A 68 4.15 -7.83 -7.27
CA ALA A 68 5.52 -8.35 -7.30
C ALA A 68 6.47 -7.51 -8.18
N ALA A 69 5.96 -6.56 -8.96
CA ALA A 69 6.78 -5.75 -9.83
C ALA A 69 7.66 -4.78 -9.02
N PRO A 70 8.93 -4.58 -9.40
CA PRO A 70 9.77 -3.59 -8.74
C PRO A 70 9.21 -2.17 -8.96
N PRO A 71 9.28 -1.29 -7.95
CA PRO A 71 8.75 0.06 -8.08
C PRO A 71 9.51 0.85 -9.15
N ILE A 72 8.77 1.57 -9.99
CA ILE A 72 9.37 2.46 -10.98
C ILE A 72 10.03 3.63 -10.24
N ARG A 73 11.36 3.62 -10.15
CA ARG A 73 12.13 4.77 -9.67
C ARG A 73 12.26 5.77 -10.80
N ARG A 74 11.65 6.95 -10.67
CA ARG A 74 12.07 8.09 -11.51
C ARG A 74 13.51 8.42 -11.15
N ALA A 75 14.42 8.36 -12.12
CA ALA A 75 15.75 8.95 -11.97
C ALA A 75 15.56 10.43 -11.58
N GLY A 76 16.05 10.81 -10.40
CA GLY A 76 15.84 12.15 -9.87
C GLY A 76 16.33 13.20 -10.87
N ARG A 77 15.51 14.22 -11.16
CA ARG A 77 16.05 15.47 -11.66
C ARG A 77 16.94 16.03 -10.55
N ARG A 78 18.23 16.08 -10.82
CA ARG A 78 19.17 16.90 -10.05
C ARG A 78 18.82 18.37 -10.22
#